data_AF-A0A4V1MRH7-F1
#
_entry.id   AF-A0A4V1MRH7-F1
#
_cell.length_a   1.000
_cell.length_b   1.000
_cell.length_c   1.000
_cell.angle_alpha   90.00
_cell.angle_beta   90.00
_cell.angle_gamma   90.00
#
_symmetry.space_group_name_H-M   'P 1'
#
loop_
_entity.id
_entity.type
_entity.pdbx_description
1 polymer ?
#
loop_
_entity_poly.entity_id
_entity_poly.type
_entity_poly.pdbx_seq_one_letter_code
_entity_poly.pdbx_strand_id
1 'polypeptide(L)' 'MDANLRKAALEYHEQGRPGKVSVTPTKQLTNQRDLALAYTPGVAAACEEIVADPVNAVRYTSRGNLVGVITNG' A
#
# COMPACT_ATOMS: atom_id res chain seq x y z
N MET A 1 -15.73 -28.04 11.42
CA MET A 1 -15.23 -26.81 12.07
C MET A 1 -16.04 -26.63 13.33
N ASP A 2 -15.39 -26.47 14.48
CA ASP A 2 -16.08 -26.17 15.73
C ASP A 2 -17.00 -24.94 15.56
N ALA A 3 -18.22 -25.01 16.08
CA ALA A 3 -19.24 -23.97 15.90
C ALA A 3 -18.77 -22.63 16.50
N ASN A 4 -18.02 -22.69 17.60
CA ASN A 4 -17.42 -21.51 18.22
C ASN A 4 -16.34 -20.90 17.33
N LEU A 5 -15.49 -21.72 16.70
CA LEU A 5 -14.47 -21.24 15.76
C LEU A 5 -15.08 -20.58 14.52
N ARG A 6 -16.17 -21.14 13.99
CA ARG A 6 -16.88 -20.53 12.85
C ARG A 6 -17.41 -19.14 13.22
N LYS A 7 -18.09 -19.01 14.36
CA LYS A 7 -18.62 -17.72 14.83
C LYS A 7 -17.50 -16.69 15.03
N ALA A 8 -16.44 -17.07 15.73
CA ALA A 8 -15.29 -16.20 15.98
C ALA A 8 -14.61 -15.74 14.67
N ALA A 9 -14.50 -16.64 13.68
CA ALA A 9 -13.92 -16.28 12.38
C ALA A 9 -14.78 -15.24 11.63
N LEU A 10 -16.11 -15.36 11.69
CA LEU A 10 -17.03 -14.39 11.06
C LEU A 10 -16.94 -13.04 11.77
N GLU A 11 -17.02 -13.02 13.10
CA GLU A 11 -16.90 -11.80 13.92
C GLU A 11 -15.55 -11.11 13.66
N TYR A 12 -14.45 -11.87 13.59
CA TYR A 12 -13.11 -11.34 13.31
C TYR A 12 -12.99 -10.65 11.94
N HIS A 13 -13.73 -11.09 10.91
CA HIS A 13 -13.69 -10.47 9.58
C HIS A 13 -14.70 -9.32 9.41
N GLU A 14 -15.71 -9.22 10.28
CA GLU A 14 -16.82 -8.27 10.16
C GLU A 14 -16.67 -7.06 11.10
N GLN A 15 -16.25 -7.28 12.34
CA GLN A 15 -16.30 -6.24 13.38
C GLN A 15 -15.18 -5.20 13.24
N GLY A 16 -15.48 -3.96 13.62
CA GLY A 16 -14.54 -2.83 13.52
C GLY A 16 -14.38 -2.36 12.08
N ARG A 17 -13.34 -2.82 11.39
CA ARG A 17 -13.12 -2.56 9.96
C ARG A 17 -13.14 -3.89 9.21
N PRO A 18 -14.17 -4.14 8.38
CA PRO A 18 -14.28 -5.40 7.64
C PRO A 18 -13.06 -5.70 6.76
N GLY A 19 -12.71 -6.99 6.68
CA GLY A 19 -11.56 -7.49 5.92
C GLY A 19 -10.25 -7.49 6.71
N LYS A 20 -9.16 -7.90 6.05
CA LYS A 20 -7.85 -8.13 6.71
C LYS A 20 -6.71 -7.28 6.15
N VAL A 21 -6.95 -6.55 5.07
CA VAL A 21 -5.92 -5.78 4.37
C VAL A 21 -6.18 -4.30 4.59
N SER A 22 -5.11 -3.55 4.82
CA SER A 22 -5.13 -2.09 4.85
C SER A 22 -3.93 -1.54 4.08
N VAL A 23 -4.05 -0.30 3.62
CA VAL A 23 -2.96 0.45 2.96
C VAL A 23 -2.72 1.70 3.80
N THR A 24 -1.47 1.93 4.17
CA THR A 24 -1.05 3.10 4.95
C THR A 24 0.16 3.76 4.29
N PRO A 25 0.25 5.10 4.32
CA PRO A 25 1.44 5.80 3.83
C PRO A 25 2.68 5.42 4.64
N THR A 26 3.82 5.21 3.96
CA THR A 26 5.11 4.92 4.62
C THR A 26 5.89 6.19 4.98
N LYS A 27 5.48 7.35 4.46
CA LYS A 27 6.06 8.66 4.74
C LYS A 27 5.03 9.53 5.45
N GLN A 28 5.51 10.47 6.26
CA GLN A 28 4.65 11.44 6.93
C GLN A 28 3.99 12.36 5.89
N LEU A 29 2.73 12.71 6.15
CA LEU A 29 1.89 13.60 5.35
C LEU A 29 1.19 14.61 6.27
N THR A 30 1.99 15.34 7.03
CA THR A 30 1.50 16.16 8.16
C THR A 30 1.29 17.63 7.82
N ASN A 31 1.90 18.11 6.73
CA ASN A 31 1.92 19.51 6.37
C ASN A 31 1.98 19.71 4.84
N GLN A 32 1.91 20.96 4.39
CA GLN A 32 1.91 21.31 2.97
C GLN A 32 3.20 20.90 2.24
N ARG A 33 4.35 20.98 2.92
CA ARG A 33 5.64 20.56 2.34
C ARG A 33 5.65 19.05 2.10
N ASP A 34 5.17 18.25 3.06
CA ASP A 34 5.06 16.80 2.91
C ASP A 34 4.17 16.44 1.71
N LEU A 35 3.03 17.14 1.57
CA LEU A 35 2.11 16.95 0.45
C LEU A 35 2.76 17.32 -0.90
N ALA A 36 3.49 18.43 -0.95
CA ALA A 36 4.20 18.88 -2.16
C ALA A 36 5.33 17.93 -2.57
N LEU A 37 5.91 17.17 -1.64
CA LEU A 37 6.92 16.13 -1.92
C LEU A 37 6.26 14.82 -2.37
N ALA A 38 5.16 14.43 -1.73
CA ALA A 38 4.47 13.17 -2.02
C ALA A 38 3.64 13.24 -3.31
N TYR A 39 3.25 14.44 -3.74
CA TYR A 39 2.43 14.68 -4.92
C TYR A 39 3.01 15.82 -5.78
N THR A 40 2.18 16.49 -6.57
CA THR A 40 2.59 17.64 -7.37
C THR A 40 3.10 18.78 -6.48
N PRO A 41 4.26 19.39 -6.79
CA PRO A 41 5.14 19.12 -7.94
C PRO A 41 6.23 18.06 -7.70
N GLY A 42 6.52 17.68 -6.45
CA GLY A 42 7.69 16.87 -6.10
C GLY A 42 7.72 15.45 -6.67
N VAL A 43 6.56 14.83 -6.89
CA VAL A 43 6.45 13.49 -7.49
C VAL A 43 7.07 13.41 -8.89
N ALA A 44 7.14 14.54 -9.62
CA ALA A 44 7.67 14.60 -10.98
C ALA A 44 9.13 14.12 -11.05
N ALA A 45 9.96 14.45 -10.05
CA ALA A 45 11.36 14.04 -10.03
C ALA A 45 11.53 12.51 -10.02
N ALA A 46 10.71 11.80 -9.23
CA ALA A 46 10.73 10.33 -9.22
C ALA A 46 10.26 9.75 -10.57
N CYS A 47 9.27 10.38 -11.22
CA CYS A 47 8.81 9.98 -12.54
C CYS A 47 9.89 10.16 -13.61
N GLU A 48 10.54 11.33 -13.65
CA GLU A 48 11.60 11.64 -14.62
C GLU A 48 12.78 10.67 -14.49
N GLU A 49 13.19 10.33 -13.27
CA GLU A 49 14.25 9.35 -13.01
C GLU A 49 13.88 7.92 -13.47
N ILE A 50 12.61 7.54 -13.38
CA ILE A 50 12.11 6.23 -13.87
C ILE A 50 11.99 6.22 -15.39
N VAL A 51 11.62 7.35 -16.00
CA VAL A 51 11.61 7.51 -17.46
C VAL A 51 13.03 7.41 -18.02
N ALA A 52 14.01 8.03 -17.36
CA ALA A 52 15.41 7.98 -17.77
C ALA A 52 16.01 6.56 -17.59
N ASP A 53 15.72 5.89 -16.47
CA ASP A 53 16.12 4.51 -16.22
C ASP A 53 15.01 3.70 -15.51
N PRO A 54 14.36 2.75 -16.20
CA PRO A 54 13.30 1.92 -15.62
C PRO A 54 13.71 1.09 -14.40
N VAL A 55 15.01 0.82 -14.19
CA VAL A 55 15.51 0.10 -13.00
C VAL A 55 15.25 0.92 -11.72
N ASN A 56 15.22 2.25 -11.82
CA ASN A 56 14.94 3.14 -10.69
C ASN A 56 13.55 2.94 -10.08
N ALA A 57 12.62 2.26 -10.76
CA ALA A 57 11.34 1.89 -10.18
C ALA A 57 11.49 1.09 -8.87
N VAL A 58 12.55 0.29 -8.72
CA VAL A 58 12.83 -0.45 -7.48
C VAL A 58 13.26 0.49 -6.34
N ARG A 59 13.92 1.61 -6.67
CA ARG A 59 14.45 2.58 -5.70
C ARG A 59 13.39 3.57 -5.21
N TYR A 60 12.55 4.06 -6.13
CA TYR A 60 11.63 5.17 -5.86
C TYR A 60 10.16 4.77 -5.68
N THR A 61 9.85 3.47 -5.70
CA THR A 61 8.48 2.97 -5.48
C THR A 61 8.47 1.80 -4.49
N SER A 62 7.28 1.34 -4.11
CA SER A 62 7.11 0.13 -3.30
C SER A 62 7.46 -1.17 -4.03
N ARG A 63 7.73 -1.12 -5.36
CA ARG A 63 7.96 -2.31 -6.21
C ARG A 63 9.02 -3.26 -5.66
N GLY A 64 10.09 -2.75 -5.04
CA GLY A 64 11.16 -3.58 -4.49
C GLY A 64 10.73 -4.51 -3.34
N ASN A 65 9.59 -4.24 -2.69
CA ASN A 65 9.07 -5.02 -1.56
C ASN A 65 7.60 -5.45 -1.73
N LEU A 66 6.99 -5.17 -2.89
CA LEU A 66 5.59 -5.49 -3.16
C LEU A 66 5.46 -6.87 -3.81
N VAL A 67 4.71 -7.78 -3.18
CA VAL A 67 4.39 -9.11 -3.71
C VAL A 67 2.90 -9.18 -4.03
N GLY A 68 2.57 -9.57 -5.27
CA GLY A 68 1.20 -9.80 -5.70
C GLY A 68 0.75 -11.24 -5.41
N VAL A 69 -0.38 -11.39 -4.70
CA VAL A 69 -1.04 -12.70 -4.52
C VAL A 69 -2.15 -12.81 -5.56
N ILE A 70 -1.96 -13.63 -6.59
CA ILE A 70 -2.88 -13.82 -7.72
C ILE A 70 -3.46 -15.24 -7.67
N THR A 71 -4.79 -15.37 -7.67
CA THR A 71 -5.51 -16.65 -7.71
C THR A 71 -6.76 -16.54 -8.59
N ASN A 72 -7.25 -17.66 -9.12
CA ASN A 72 -8.48 -17.78 -9.91
C ASN A 72 -9.65 -18.46 -9.18
N GLY A 73 -9.53 -18.68 -7.86
CA GLY A 73 -10.49 -19.41 -7.04
C GLY A 73 -9.78 -20.46 -6.23
#